data_AF-H8YGX1-F1
#
_entry.id   AF-H8YGX1-F1
#
_cell.length_a   1.000
_cell.length_b   1.000
_cell.length_c   1.000
_cell.angle_alpha   90.00
_cell.angle_beta   90.00
_cell.angle_gamma   90.00
#
_symmetry.space_group_name_H-M   'P 1'
#
loop_
_entity.id
_entity.type
_entity.pdbx_description
1 polymer ?
#
loop_
_entity_poly.entity_id
_entity_poly.type
_entity_poly.pdbx_seq_one_letter_code
_entity_poly.pdbx_strand_id
1 'polypeptide(L)'
;APTNAKPSEEVKLRIKTDADSFVGLLGVDQSVLLLKSGNDLTQDDIFNSLNTYQTSTPWMNGYGRYPGQTSGLVTLTNANYPYNTEDSISYDEVDAISITSSTKIELVRTNFAEVWMWTTSDNGSVGEEEFTLTKKIPDTITSWVVTGLSLNPTSGIALTKNPSKIRVFQPFFVSTNLPYSV
;
A
#
# COMPACT_ATOMS: atom_id res chain seq x y z
N ALA A 1 -14.65 -8.92 -5.64
CA ALA A 1 -14.20 -10.32 -5.53
C ALA A 1 -15.37 -11.20 -5.05
N PRO A 2 -15.38 -12.52 -5.31
CA PRO A 2 -16.35 -13.42 -4.68
C PRO A 2 -16.14 -13.47 -3.17
N THR A 3 -17.21 -13.63 -2.41
CA THR A 3 -17.16 -13.64 -0.94
C THR A 3 -16.69 -14.97 -0.36
N ASN A 4 -16.90 -16.07 -1.09
CA ASN A 4 -16.49 -17.42 -0.69
C ASN A 4 -15.76 -18.11 -1.86
N ALA A 5 -14.78 -18.94 -1.52
CA ALA A 5 -14.04 -19.77 -2.47
C ALA A 5 -13.70 -21.13 -1.82
N LYS A 6 -13.48 -22.15 -2.64
CA LYS A 6 -12.91 -23.43 -2.20
C LYS A 6 -11.38 -23.38 -2.24
N PRO A 7 -10.69 -24.18 -1.42
CA PRO A 7 -9.25 -24.37 -1.55
C PRO A 7 -8.86 -24.72 -2.99
N SER A 8 -7.77 -24.15 -3.49
CA SER A 8 -7.27 -24.34 -4.86
C SER A 8 -8.18 -23.82 -6.00
N GLU A 9 -9.28 -23.13 -5.70
CA GLU A 9 -10.17 -22.57 -6.71
C GLU A 9 -9.54 -21.37 -7.43
N GLU A 10 -9.82 -21.21 -8.73
CA GLU A 10 -9.46 -20.00 -9.46
C GLU A 10 -10.47 -18.89 -9.19
N VAL A 11 -9.97 -17.78 -8.66
CA VAL A 11 -10.78 -16.61 -8.31
C VAL A 11 -10.54 -15.50 -9.32
N LYS A 12 -11.62 -14.91 -9.81
CA LYS A 12 -11.60 -13.71 -10.65
C LYS A 12 -11.74 -12.47 -9.77
N LEU A 13 -10.70 -11.64 -9.76
CA LEU A 13 -10.67 -10.33 -9.14
C LEU A 13 -10.96 -9.30 -10.23
N ARG A 14 -11.97 -8.45 -9.99
CA ARG A 14 -12.24 -7.27 -10.84
C ARG A 14 -11.60 -6.08 -10.17
N ILE A 15 -10.71 -5.41 -10.89
CA ILE A 15 -10.00 -4.23 -10.42
C ILE A 15 -10.47 -3.06 -11.25
N LYS A 16 -10.90 -2.00 -10.58
CA LYS A 16 -11.26 -0.73 -11.20
C LYS A 16 -10.23 0.32 -10.82
N THR A 17 -9.65 1.00 -11.80
CA THR A 17 -8.65 2.05 -11.64
C THR A 17 -8.76 3.03 -12.80
N ASP A 18 -8.15 4.20 -12.69
CA ASP A 18 -8.03 5.09 -13.86
C ASP A 18 -7.17 4.44 -14.94
N ALA A 19 -7.47 4.72 -16.21
CA ALA A 19 -6.66 4.24 -17.32
C ALA A 19 -5.19 4.70 -17.20
N ASP A 20 -4.29 3.87 -17.73
CA ASP A 20 -2.84 4.03 -17.68
C ASP A 20 -2.24 4.10 -16.26
N SER A 21 -2.96 3.57 -15.27
CA SER A 21 -2.44 3.46 -13.90
C SER A 21 -1.61 2.21 -13.71
N PHE A 22 -0.52 2.33 -12.95
CA PHE A 22 0.15 1.19 -12.34
C PHE A 22 -0.70 0.69 -11.17
N VAL A 23 -0.86 -0.62 -11.03
CA VAL A 23 -1.64 -1.22 -9.93
C VAL A 23 -0.80 -2.26 -9.20
N GLY A 24 -0.73 -2.15 -7.88
CA GLY A 24 -0.21 -3.17 -6.98
C GLY A 24 -1.34 -3.78 -6.15
N LEU A 25 -1.40 -5.12 -6.06
CA LEU A 25 -2.35 -5.84 -5.22
C LEU A 25 -1.63 -6.67 -4.18
N LEU A 26 -2.15 -6.64 -2.95
CA LEU A 26 -1.67 -7.41 -1.82
C LEU A 26 -2.80 -8.26 -1.24
N GLY A 27 -2.59 -9.56 -1.09
CA GLY A 27 -3.50 -10.47 -0.40
C GLY A 27 -2.83 -11.05 0.84
N VAL A 28 -3.31 -10.71 2.03
CA VAL A 28 -2.77 -11.17 3.32
C VAL A 28 -3.79 -12.01 4.07
N ASP A 29 -3.32 -12.99 4.82
CA ASP A 29 -4.18 -13.80 5.69
C ASP A 29 -4.73 -12.94 6.84
N GLN A 30 -6.05 -13.04 7.08
CA GLN A 30 -6.71 -12.29 8.15
C GLN A 30 -6.11 -12.59 9.54
N SER A 31 -5.63 -13.80 9.78
CA SER A 31 -5.03 -14.17 11.07
C SER A 31 -3.76 -13.38 11.37
N VAL A 32 -2.97 -13.03 10.36
CA VAL A 32 -1.76 -12.21 10.50
C VAL A 32 -2.10 -10.77 10.87
N LEU A 33 -3.16 -10.22 10.28
CA LEU A 33 -3.69 -8.89 10.62
C LEU A 33 -4.19 -8.80 12.07
N LEU A 34 -4.61 -9.93 12.66
CA LEU A 34 -5.03 -10.01 14.06
C LEU A 34 -3.86 -10.15 15.04
N LEU A 35 -2.70 -10.62 14.58
CA LEU A 35 -1.51 -10.80 15.42
C LEU A 35 -0.72 -9.51 15.61
N LYS A 36 -0.60 -8.70 14.56
CA LYS A 36 0.11 -7.42 14.61
C LYS A 36 -0.52 -6.43 13.63
N SER A 37 -1.30 -5.49 14.17
CA SER A 37 -1.82 -4.34 13.42
C SER A 37 -0.75 -3.25 13.27
N GLY A 38 -0.82 -2.46 12.19
CA GLY A 38 0.03 -1.28 11.99
C GLY A 38 1.15 -1.41 10.95
N ASN A 39 1.19 -2.52 10.19
CA ASN A 39 2.11 -2.67 9.05
C ASN A 39 1.44 -2.39 7.69
N ASP A 40 0.13 -2.15 7.66
CA ASP A 40 -0.61 -1.83 6.43
C ASP A 40 -0.52 -0.32 6.15
N LEU A 41 -0.37 0.02 4.86
CA LEU A 41 -0.48 1.39 4.40
C LEU A 41 -1.93 1.86 4.47
N THR A 42 -2.22 2.90 5.24
CA THR A 42 -3.55 3.53 5.26
C THR A 42 -3.57 4.83 4.48
N GLN A 43 -4.79 5.24 4.08
CA GLN A 43 -4.99 6.53 3.43
C GLN A 43 -4.49 7.67 4.31
N ASP A 44 -4.79 7.63 5.60
CA ASP A 44 -4.42 8.67 6.55
C ASP A 44 -2.90 8.78 6.72
N ASP A 45 -2.18 7.66 6.77
CA ASP A 45 -0.70 7.67 6.85
C ASP A 45 -0.07 8.40 5.66
N ILE A 46 -0.60 8.17 4.46
CA ILE A 46 -0.12 8.81 3.23
C ILE A 46 -0.43 10.31 3.26
N PHE A 47 -1.67 10.71 3.57
CA PHE A 47 -2.04 12.13 3.57
C PHE A 47 -1.38 12.90 4.71
N ASN A 48 -1.20 12.28 5.87
CA ASN A 48 -0.45 12.88 6.99
C ASN A 48 1.01 13.08 6.60
N SER A 49 1.63 12.09 5.96
CA SER A 49 3.00 12.21 5.42
C SER A 49 3.10 13.30 4.36
N LEU A 50 2.17 13.35 3.39
CA LEU A 50 2.14 14.42 2.37
C LEU A 50 1.96 15.82 2.99
N ASN A 51 1.21 15.92 4.08
CA ASN A 51 1.02 17.18 4.79
C ASN A 51 2.31 17.72 5.42
N THR A 52 3.30 16.87 5.71
CA THR A 52 4.62 17.31 6.21
C THR A 52 5.42 18.10 5.17
N TYR A 53 5.13 17.91 3.88
CA TYR A 53 5.77 18.66 2.79
C TYR A 53 5.10 20.02 2.52
N GLN A 54 4.10 20.42 3.32
CA GLN A 54 3.53 21.75 3.22
C GLN A 54 4.59 22.79 3.54
N THR A 55 4.95 23.59 2.54
CA THR A 55 5.87 24.71 2.71
C THR A 55 5.21 25.76 3.60
N SER A 56 5.92 26.17 4.64
CA SER A 56 5.64 27.39 5.38
C SER A 56 6.82 28.34 5.22
N THR A 57 6.57 29.64 5.32
CA THR A 57 7.70 30.58 5.34
C THR A 57 8.21 30.73 6.78
N PRO A 58 9.53 30.82 6.98
CA PRO A 58 10.11 31.01 8.31
C PRO A 58 9.49 32.21 9.01
N TRP A 59 9.43 32.15 10.34
CA TRP A 59 8.95 33.27 11.15
C TRP A 59 9.83 34.50 10.90
N MET A 60 9.19 35.62 10.55
CA MET A 60 9.86 36.88 10.28
C MET A 60 9.83 37.76 11.53
N ASN A 61 10.98 38.31 11.93
CA ASN A 61 11.06 39.30 13.01
C ASN A 61 10.67 40.69 12.45
N GLY A 62 9.53 41.26 12.88
CA GLY A 62 9.13 42.62 12.49
C GLY A 62 7.64 42.97 12.69
N TYR A 63 7.31 44.27 12.56
CA TYR A 63 5.94 44.81 12.64
C TYR A 63 5.24 44.72 11.27
N GLY A 64 4.86 43.53 10.82
CA GLY A 64 4.08 43.40 9.59
C GLY A 64 3.77 41.96 9.20
N ARG A 65 2.51 41.70 8.85
CA ARG A 65 2.09 40.39 8.32
C ARG A 65 2.64 40.22 6.91
N TYR A 66 3.53 39.26 6.72
CA TYR A 66 4.07 38.95 5.40
C TYR A 66 2.98 38.32 4.52
N PRO A 67 2.76 38.80 3.28
CA PRO A 67 1.72 38.26 2.40
C PRO A 67 1.85 36.75 2.12
N GLY A 68 3.08 36.22 2.09
CA GLY A 68 3.37 34.81 1.87
C GLY A 68 3.34 33.94 3.13
N GLN A 69 3.06 34.50 4.30
CA GLN A 69 3.23 33.82 5.60
C GLN A 69 2.37 32.55 5.70
N THR A 70 1.13 32.62 5.23
CA THR A 70 0.18 31.50 5.29
C THR A 70 0.16 30.63 4.05
N SER A 71 0.78 31.07 2.95
CA SER A 71 0.77 30.36 1.67
C SER A 71 2.06 29.59 1.39
N GLY A 72 3.11 29.79 2.18
CA GLY A 72 4.43 29.17 1.93
C GLY A 72 5.14 29.75 0.71
N LEU A 73 4.67 30.88 0.18
CA LEU A 73 5.20 31.50 -1.04
C LEU A 73 6.20 32.61 -0.71
N VAL A 74 7.24 32.72 -1.54
CA VAL A 74 8.17 33.86 -1.49
C VAL A 74 7.67 34.97 -2.41
N THR A 75 7.30 36.10 -1.81
CA THR A 75 6.98 37.36 -2.50
C THR A 75 8.27 38.14 -2.78
N LEU A 76 8.56 38.38 -4.05
CA LEU A 76 9.65 39.24 -4.50
C LEU A 76 9.09 40.64 -4.82
N THR A 77 9.56 41.65 -4.09
CA THR A 77 9.16 43.05 -4.29
C THR A 77 10.35 43.97 -4.03
N ASN A 78 10.29 45.21 -4.53
CA ASN A 78 11.26 46.25 -4.23
C ASN A 78 11.17 46.77 -2.78
N ALA A 79 10.16 46.35 -2.02
CA ALA A 79 10.05 46.61 -0.59
C ALA A 79 10.97 45.69 0.22
N ASN A 80 11.71 46.27 1.17
CA ASN A 80 12.61 45.53 2.05
C ASN A 80 11.83 44.75 3.12
N TYR A 81 11.78 43.43 2.99
CA TYR A 81 11.21 42.51 3.99
C TYR A 81 12.32 41.66 4.62
N PRO A 82 12.65 41.82 5.91
CA PRO A 82 13.65 40.99 6.57
C PRO A 82 13.12 39.57 6.81
N TYR A 83 13.81 38.55 6.30
CA TYR A 83 13.53 37.13 6.57
C TYR A 83 14.77 36.45 7.17
N ASN A 84 14.57 35.47 8.04
CA ASN A 84 15.63 34.63 8.58
C ASN A 84 15.98 33.54 7.56
N THR A 85 17.27 33.34 7.26
CA THR A 85 17.78 32.35 6.28
C THR A 85 18.17 31.00 6.91
N GLU A 86 17.98 30.81 8.21
CA GLU A 86 18.41 29.59 8.88
C GLU A 86 17.29 28.55 8.89
N ASP A 87 17.37 27.59 7.96
CA ASP A 87 16.84 26.24 8.15
C ASP A 87 17.83 25.25 7.52
N SER A 88 18.62 24.58 8.35
CA SER A 88 19.46 23.47 7.94
C SER A 88 18.57 22.26 7.66
N ILE A 89 18.30 22.00 6.38
CA ILE A 89 17.52 20.83 5.95
C ILE A 89 18.40 19.58 6.14
N SER A 90 18.05 18.73 7.13
CA SER A 90 18.63 17.40 7.29
C SER A 90 17.87 16.39 6.43
N TYR A 91 18.56 15.78 5.48
CA TYR A 91 18.03 14.67 4.69
C TYR A 91 18.41 13.35 5.37
N ASP A 92 17.41 12.55 5.77
CA ASP A 92 17.64 11.19 6.25
C ASP A 92 17.68 10.21 5.05
N GLU A 93 18.79 9.49 4.95
CA GLU A 93 19.10 8.52 3.89
C GLU A 93 18.40 7.18 4.19
N VAL A 94 17.65 6.63 3.22
CA VAL A 94 16.92 5.35 3.36
C VAL A 94 17.70 4.17 2.79
N ASP A 95 17.93 3.17 3.64
CA ASP A 95 18.72 1.96 3.38
C ASP A 95 18.02 0.96 2.44
N ALA A 96 18.75 0.41 1.46
CA ALA A 96 18.22 -0.53 0.47
C ALA A 96 18.34 -2.00 0.92
N ILE A 97 17.22 -2.73 0.94
CA ILE A 97 17.13 -4.15 1.31
C ILE A 97 17.48 -5.05 0.12
N SER A 98 18.42 -5.98 0.32
CA SER A 98 18.83 -7.01 -0.63
C SER A 98 18.21 -8.36 -0.27
N ILE A 99 17.53 -9.05 -1.22
CA ILE A 99 17.12 -10.45 -1.04
C ILE A 99 17.23 -11.20 -2.38
N THR A 100 18.04 -12.26 -2.40
CA THR A 100 18.04 -13.31 -3.43
C THR A 100 17.70 -14.65 -2.79
N SER A 101 16.89 -15.47 -3.47
CA SER A 101 16.96 -16.94 -3.39
C SER A 101 16.04 -17.62 -4.42
N SER A 102 16.56 -18.68 -5.03
CA SER A 102 15.86 -19.70 -5.84
C SER A 102 16.04 -21.04 -5.14
N THR A 103 15.02 -21.91 -5.05
CA THR A 103 14.87 -23.19 -5.79
C THR A 103 13.64 -24.00 -5.30
N LYS A 104 13.13 -24.87 -6.19
CA LYS A 104 11.88 -25.66 -6.24
C LYS A 104 11.86 -26.96 -5.38
N ILE A 105 10.73 -27.30 -4.71
CA ILE A 105 10.48 -28.62 -4.06
C ILE A 105 8.98 -29.05 -4.11
N GLU A 106 8.73 -30.37 -4.09
CA GLU A 106 7.48 -31.16 -4.30
C GLU A 106 6.32 -30.98 -3.29
N LEU A 107 5.12 -31.41 -3.72
CA LEU A 107 3.78 -31.09 -3.18
C LEU A 107 3.36 -31.93 -1.95
N VAL A 108 3.76 -31.50 -0.77
CA VAL A 108 3.06 -31.73 0.51
C VAL A 108 2.40 -30.42 0.94
N ARG A 109 1.30 -30.44 1.71
CA ARG A 109 0.68 -29.22 2.24
C ARG A 109 1.62 -28.54 3.24
N THR A 110 2.41 -27.59 2.76
CA THR A 110 3.41 -26.82 3.54
C THR A 110 3.23 -25.30 3.44
N ASN A 111 2.40 -24.81 2.53
CA ASN A 111 2.29 -23.38 2.26
C ASN A 111 1.16 -22.73 3.09
N PHE A 112 1.49 -22.31 4.30
CA PHE A 112 0.72 -21.31 5.07
C PHE A 112 1.35 -19.94 4.85
N ALA A 113 1.50 -19.49 3.60
CA ALA A 113 2.05 -18.17 3.34
C ALA A 113 1.18 -17.12 4.03
N GLU A 114 1.79 -16.22 4.78
CA GLU A 114 1.10 -15.06 5.34
C GLU A 114 0.57 -14.13 4.24
N VAL A 115 1.23 -14.16 3.08
CA VAL A 115 0.90 -13.40 1.87
C VAL A 115 0.56 -14.36 0.73
N TRP A 116 -0.68 -14.29 0.25
CA TRP A 116 -1.15 -15.06 -0.91
C TRP A 116 -0.64 -14.48 -2.22
N MET A 117 -0.76 -13.15 -2.37
CA MET A 117 -0.50 -12.50 -3.64
C MET A 117 0.17 -11.15 -3.40
N TRP A 118 1.30 -10.97 -4.08
CA TRP A 118 1.89 -9.68 -4.38
C TRP A 118 2.05 -9.62 -5.90
N THR A 119 1.26 -8.78 -6.56
CA THR A 119 1.29 -8.68 -8.02
C THR A 119 1.14 -7.25 -8.46
N THR A 120 1.84 -6.92 -9.54
CA THR A 120 1.77 -5.63 -10.21
C THR A 120 1.10 -5.80 -11.57
N SER A 121 0.70 -4.70 -12.21
CA SER A 121 0.26 -4.71 -13.61
C SER A 121 1.42 -5.15 -14.53
N ASP A 122 1.23 -6.22 -15.31
CA ASP A 122 2.28 -6.88 -16.11
C ASP A 122 2.95 -5.97 -17.15
N ASN A 123 2.20 -5.03 -17.73
CA ASN A 123 2.70 -4.08 -18.75
C ASN A 123 3.09 -2.71 -18.16
N GLY A 124 3.26 -2.60 -16.84
CA GLY A 124 3.59 -1.35 -16.15
C GLY A 124 2.43 -0.35 -16.03
N SER A 125 1.40 -0.46 -16.87
CA SER A 125 0.16 0.31 -16.79
C SER A 125 -1.03 -0.52 -17.27
N VAL A 126 -2.22 -0.20 -16.74
CA VAL A 126 -3.49 -0.82 -17.13
C VAL A 126 -4.18 0.12 -18.11
N GLY A 127 -4.23 -0.24 -19.40
CA GLY A 127 -4.82 0.61 -20.44
C GLY A 127 -6.35 0.76 -20.40
N GLU A 128 -7.04 -0.02 -19.57
CA GLU A 128 -8.49 0.03 -19.40
C GLU A 128 -8.87 0.42 -17.96
N GLU A 129 -10.03 1.03 -17.78
CA GLU A 129 -10.54 1.43 -16.45
C GLU A 129 -10.93 0.24 -15.56
N GLU A 130 -11.18 -0.93 -16.15
CA GLU A 130 -11.50 -2.17 -15.44
C GLU A 130 -10.77 -3.34 -16.09
N PHE A 131 -10.07 -4.14 -15.28
CA PHE A 131 -9.49 -5.40 -15.75
C PHE A 131 -9.78 -6.53 -14.78
N THR A 132 -9.80 -7.76 -15.31
CA THR A 132 -10.02 -8.97 -14.52
C THR A 132 -8.73 -9.76 -14.37
N LEU A 133 -8.25 -9.87 -13.14
CA LEU A 133 -7.13 -10.74 -12.79
C LEU A 133 -7.67 -12.10 -12.31
N THR A 134 -7.21 -13.18 -12.94
CA THR A 134 -7.51 -14.54 -12.47
C THR A 134 -6.34 -15.06 -11.67
N LYS A 135 -6.57 -15.44 -10.41
CA LYS A 135 -5.53 -16.01 -9.54
C LYS A 135 -6.06 -17.22 -8.81
N LYS A 136 -5.23 -18.26 -8.72
CA LYS A 136 -5.52 -19.44 -7.90
C LYS A 136 -5.39 -19.07 -6.42
N ILE A 137 -6.45 -19.31 -5.64
CA ILE A 137 -6.43 -19.11 -4.20
C ILE A 137 -5.65 -20.25 -3.52
N PRO A 138 -4.94 -20.01 -2.41
CA PRO A 138 -4.17 -21.05 -1.75
C PRO A 138 -5.08 -22.11 -1.15
N ASP A 139 -4.48 -23.24 -0.78
CA ASP A 139 -5.21 -24.36 -0.19
C ASP A 139 -5.54 -24.16 1.29
N THR A 140 -5.22 -22.99 1.84
CA THR A 140 -5.47 -22.64 3.24
C THR A 140 -6.95 -22.36 3.48
N ILE A 141 -7.50 -22.94 4.54
CA ILE A 141 -8.90 -22.72 4.95
C ILE A 141 -8.96 -21.48 5.83
N THR A 142 -8.57 -20.35 5.24
CA THR A 142 -8.44 -19.06 5.92
C THR A 142 -9.20 -17.98 5.18
N SER A 143 -9.28 -16.80 5.78
CA SER A 143 -9.87 -15.63 5.13
C SER A 143 -8.74 -14.74 4.64
N TRP A 144 -8.78 -14.39 3.37
CA TRP A 144 -7.82 -13.49 2.74
C TRP A 144 -8.41 -12.09 2.68
N VAL A 145 -7.61 -11.09 3.05
CA VAL A 145 -7.93 -9.68 2.88
C VAL A 145 -7.08 -9.17 1.72
N VAL A 146 -7.75 -8.67 0.68
CA VAL A 146 -7.11 -8.14 -0.52
C VAL A 146 -7.21 -6.62 -0.49
N THR A 147 -6.05 -5.98 -0.49
CA THR A 147 -5.87 -4.54 -0.64
C THR A 147 -5.17 -4.24 -1.96
N GLY A 148 -5.31 -3.01 -2.42
CA GLY A 148 -4.69 -2.57 -3.67
C GLY A 148 -4.33 -1.09 -3.63
N LEU A 149 -3.25 -0.75 -4.30
CA LEU A 149 -2.78 0.61 -4.54
C LEU A 149 -2.69 0.85 -6.04
N SER A 150 -2.98 2.08 -6.48
CA SER A 150 -2.75 2.51 -7.85
C SER A 150 -1.96 3.81 -7.92
N LEU A 151 -1.18 3.96 -8.99
CA LEU A 151 -0.38 5.14 -9.29
C LEU A 151 -0.69 5.60 -10.70
N ASN A 152 -1.16 6.83 -10.84
CA ASN A 152 -1.47 7.45 -12.11
C ASN A 152 -0.69 8.77 -12.26
N PRO A 153 -0.15 9.10 -13.43
CA PRO A 153 0.56 10.36 -13.65
C PRO A 153 -0.30 11.62 -13.43
N THR A 154 -1.61 11.52 -13.63
CA THR A 154 -2.56 12.65 -13.56
C THR A 154 -3.32 12.68 -12.24
N SER A 155 -3.89 11.54 -11.81
CA SER A 155 -4.67 11.47 -10.56
C SER A 155 -3.83 11.17 -9.31
N GLY A 156 -2.55 10.79 -9.47
CA GLY A 156 -1.63 10.54 -8.37
C GLY A 156 -1.76 9.15 -7.77
N ILE A 157 -1.63 9.05 -6.44
CA ILE A 157 -1.72 7.79 -5.69
C ILE A 157 -3.14 7.57 -5.18
N ALA A 158 -3.64 6.35 -5.31
CA ALA A 158 -4.90 5.92 -4.73
C ALA A 158 -4.75 4.58 -4.00
N LEU A 159 -5.48 4.45 -2.88
CA LEU A 159 -5.59 3.21 -2.12
C LEU A 159 -7.03 2.70 -2.16
N THR A 160 -7.17 1.39 -2.06
CA THR A 160 -8.49 0.75 -1.97
C THR A 160 -9.18 1.11 -0.66
N LYS A 161 -10.29 1.86 -0.75
CA LYS A 161 -11.06 2.32 0.42
C LYS A 161 -11.64 1.18 1.26
N ASN A 162 -12.13 0.13 0.60
CA ASN A 162 -12.76 -1.01 1.26
C ASN A 162 -12.02 -2.29 0.84
N PRO A 163 -11.18 -2.87 1.71
CA PRO A 163 -10.49 -4.12 1.43
C PRO A 163 -11.48 -5.23 1.07
N SER A 164 -11.16 -6.01 0.03
CA SER A 164 -11.99 -7.14 -0.39
C SER A 164 -11.66 -8.37 0.42
N LYS A 165 -12.65 -8.94 1.12
CA LYS A 165 -12.48 -10.16 1.91
C LYS A 165 -12.96 -11.40 1.16
N ILE A 166 -12.12 -12.42 1.09
CA ILE A 166 -12.42 -13.71 0.46
C ILE A 166 -12.29 -14.80 1.51
N ARG A 167 -13.39 -15.52 1.78
CA ARG A 167 -13.39 -16.63 2.74
C ARG A 167 -13.15 -17.94 2.00
N VAL A 168 -12.04 -18.61 2.31
CA VAL A 168 -11.79 -19.97 1.81
C VAL A 168 -12.36 -20.97 2.81
N PHE A 169 -13.27 -21.82 2.34
CA PHE A 169 -13.93 -22.80 3.20
C PHE A 169 -14.19 -24.12 2.49
N GLN A 170 -14.01 -25.22 3.24
CA GLN A 170 -14.39 -26.56 2.81
C GLN A 170 -15.20 -27.25 3.92
N PRO A 171 -16.33 -27.91 3.61
CA PRO A 171 -17.18 -28.54 4.62
C PRO A 171 -16.52 -29.65 5.46
N PHE A 172 -15.48 -30.31 4.92
CA PHE A 172 -14.74 -31.37 5.59
C PHE A 172 -13.24 -31.10 5.47
N PHE A 173 -12.55 -30.99 6.62
CA PHE A 173 -11.11 -30.73 6.67
C PHE A 173 -10.49 -31.32 7.94
N VAL A 174 -9.17 -31.51 7.89
CA VAL A 174 -8.35 -31.91 9.05
C VAL A 174 -7.55 -30.68 9.48
N SER A 175 -7.55 -30.39 10.79
CA SER A 175 -6.75 -29.32 11.39
C SER A 175 -5.79 -29.91 12.42
N THR A 176 -4.54 -29.46 12.39
CA THR A 176 -3.49 -29.86 13.32
C THR A 176 -3.06 -28.65 14.14
N ASN A 177 -3.13 -28.73 15.47
CA ASN A 177 -2.63 -27.69 16.38
C ASN A 177 -1.25 -28.11 16.90
N LEU A 178 -0.19 -27.69 16.22
CA LEU A 178 1.18 -28.08 16.55
C LEU A 178 1.86 -27.02 17.43
N PRO A 179 2.61 -27.41 18.48
CA PRO A 179 3.42 -26.48 19.25
C PRO A 179 4.55 -25.89 18.37
N TYR A 180 4.98 -24.67 18.69
CA TYR A 180 5.99 -23.94 17.90
C TYR A 180 7.34 -24.67 17.79
N SER A 181 7.70 -25.47 18.81
CA SER A 181 8.92 -26.28 18.83
C SER A 181 8.74 -27.46 19.79
N VAL A 182 9.49 -28.55 19.57
CA VAL A 182 9.50 -29.78 20.38
C VAL A 182 10.93 -30.10 20.80
#